data_AF-A0A9J7DM69-F1
#
_entry.id   AF-A0A9J7DM69-F1
#
_cell.length_a   1.000
_cell.length_b   1.000
_cell.length_c   1.000
_cell.angle_alpha   90.00
_cell.angle_beta   90.00
_cell.angle_gamma   90.00
#
_symmetry.space_group_name_H-M   'P 1'
#
loop_
_entity.id
_entity.type
_entity.pdbx_description
1 polymer ?
#
loop_
_entity_poly.entity_id
_entity_poly.type
_entity_poly.pdbx_seq_one_letter_code
_entity_poly.pdbx_strand_id
1 'polypeptide(L)'
;MPAEGVTLQPKNNLLTNDEIYYLARIFVEQGVRKIRLTGGEPTVRRDIVDIIAKLKELPKLENVGITTNGLVLTRLLVPLQRAGLDALNISLDTLRPQRFEEITRRKGWERVIAGIDLAIQLGYKPKVNCVLMKNFNEDEICDFIEFTRDRNVDVRFIEYMPFMGNKWQTDKLLSFNETLKIIREKWPEFEALPNGPNDTSKAYKVPGYKGQVGFITSMTEHFCGSCNRLRLTADGNLKVCLFGNKEISLRDALRSKCSEDDLVALISAAVKRKKKQHAGRHQIFNKPPTDIFKFQKLNNFITPAYVLSRYFAKPQQIRFYSSNGKQLTHIDKTGKASMVDVSEKPNTTRTAIARANIYVGSEVAQLIHSNNLKKGDVLSVSQLAGIMAAKKTSDLIPLCHNITISSVKVNAVLDLDNEMVTLEASVRCTGQTGVEMEALTAVSVAALTVYDMCKAVTHDMIIKDIHLVSKSGGQRGDFQRK
;
A
#
# COMPACT_ATOMS: atom_id res chain seq x y z
N MET A 1 -6.53 10.61 13.01
CA MET A 1 -5.82 11.87 12.70
C MET A 1 -4.97 12.24 13.91
N PRO A 2 -3.70 12.68 13.78
CA PRO A 2 -2.91 13.14 14.93
C PRO A 2 -3.59 14.34 15.60
N ALA A 3 -3.36 14.55 16.90
CA ALA A 3 -3.94 15.67 17.63
C ALA A 3 -3.44 17.01 17.08
N GLU A 4 -2.16 17.04 16.69
CA GLU A 4 -1.44 18.13 16.05
C GLU A 4 -1.89 18.40 14.59
N GLY A 5 -2.78 17.58 14.03
CA GLY A 5 -3.14 17.64 12.60
C GLY A 5 -2.16 16.88 11.70
N VAL A 6 -2.24 17.12 10.38
CA VAL A 6 -1.38 16.52 9.37
C VAL A 6 -0.76 17.64 8.54
N THR A 7 0.54 17.58 8.29
CA THR A 7 1.24 18.55 7.44
C THR A 7 0.58 18.59 6.05
N LEU A 8 0.02 19.74 5.69
CA LEU A 8 -0.62 19.93 4.39
C LEU A 8 0.43 20.03 3.29
N GLN A 9 0.15 19.45 2.14
CA GLN A 9 1.06 19.57 1.00
C GLN A 9 1.04 20.99 0.42
N PRO A 10 2.18 21.49 -0.11
CA PRO A 10 2.25 22.77 -0.80
C PRO A 10 1.27 22.81 -1.97
N LYS A 11 0.60 23.95 -2.19
CA LYS A 11 -0.41 24.10 -3.26
C LYS A 11 0.11 23.73 -4.65
N ASN A 12 1.37 24.07 -4.95
CA ASN A 12 1.98 23.80 -6.25
C ASN A 12 2.13 22.29 -6.56
N ASN A 13 2.07 21.44 -5.53
CA ASN A 13 2.15 19.99 -5.69
C ASN A 13 0.77 19.35 -5.87
N LEU A 14 -0.34 20.08 -5.74
CA LEU A 14 -1.66 19.55 -5.96
C LEU A 14 -2.08 19.69 -7.43
N LEU A 15 -2.96 18.81 -7.89
CA LEU A 15 -3.61 18.97 -9.18
C LEU A 15 -4.53 20.21 -9.18
N THR A 16 -4.37 21.05 -10.19
CA THR A 16 -5.29 22.18 -10.46
C THR A 16 -6.65 21.67 -10.94
N ASN A 17 -7.66 22.54 -10.98
CA ASN A 17 -9.00 22.16 -11.45
C ASN A 17 -8.98 21.74 -12.92
N ASP A 18 -8.18 22.41 -13.75
CA ASP A 18 -8.07 22.10 -15.16
C ASP A 18 -7.31 20.78 -15.36
N GLU A 19 -6.28 20.49 -14.55
CA GLU A 19 -5.59 19.20 -14.57
C GLU A 19 -6.53 18.05 -14.13
N ILE A 20 -7.37 18.27 -13.11
CA ILE A 20 -8.39 17.31 -12.67
C ILE A 20 -9.40 17.04 -13.78
N TYR A 21 -9.93 18.09 -14.40
CA TYR A 21 -10.91 17.97 -15.48
C TYR A 21 -10.31 17.23 -16.68
N TYR A 22 -9.09 17.61 -17.09
CA TYR A 22 -8.40 16.99 -18.22
C TYR A 22 -8.18 15.49 -17.99
N LEU A 23 -7.67 15.09 -16.82
CA LEU A 23 -7.48 13.68 -16.49
C LEU A 23 -8.83 12.94 -16.38
N ALA A 24 -9.85 13.55 -15.78
CA ALA A 24 -11.17 12.97 -15.66
C ALA A 24 -11.80 12.70 -17.03
N ARG A 25 -11.67 13.62 -18.00
CA ARG A 25 -12.11 13.42 -19.38
C ARG A 25 -11.48 12.18 -19.99
N ILE A 26 -10.14 12.06 -19.92
CA ILE A 26 -9.41 10.90 -20.43
C ILE A 26 -9.96 9.61 -19.81
N PHE A 27 -10.10 9.55 -18.48
CA PHE A 27 -10.65 8.36 -17.81
C PHE A 27 -12.08 8.03 -18.27
N VAL A 28 -12.93 9.04 -18.43
CA VAL A 28 -14.33 8.86 -18.86
C VAL A 28 -14.42 8.34 -20.29
N GLU A 29 -13.58 8.85 -21.19
CA GLU A 29 -13.44 8.35 -22.55
C GLU A 29 -12.96 6.89 -22.59
N GLN A 30 -12.06 6.52 -21.68
CA GLN A 30 -11.55 5.16 -21.50
C GLN A 30 -12.51 4.23 -20.71
N GLY A 31 -13.75 4.66 -20.45
CA GLY A 31 -14.81 3.80 -19.91
C GLY A 31 -15.18 4.04 -18.45
N VAL A 32 -14.58 5.01 -17.76
CA VAL A 32 -15.06 5.41 -16.43
C VAL A 32 -16.43 6.06 -16.57
N ARG A 33 -17.36 5.64 -15.71
CA ARG A 33 -18.74 6.18 -15.64
C ARG A 33 -19.06 6.83 -14.30
N LYS A 34 -18.26 6.56 -13.28
CA LYS A 34 -18.48 7.04 -11.92
C LYS A 34 -17.20 7.62 -11.35
N ILE A 35 -17.25 8.87 -10.91
CA ILE A 35 -16.15 9.55 -10.22
C ILE A 35 -16.57 9.81 -8.78
N ARG A 36 -15.66 9.52 -7.84
CA ARG A 36 -15.88 9.76 -6.42
C ARG A 36 -14.81 10.69 -5.87
N LEU A 37 -15.23 11.87 -5.46
CA LEU A 37 -14.40 12.85 -4.79
C LEU A 37 -14.18 12.43 -3.34
N THR A 38 -12.90 12.35 -2.97
CA THR A 38 -12.44 11.90 -1.64
C THR A 38 -11.21 12.74 -1.25
N GLY A 39 -10.38 12.26 -0.32
CA GLY A 39 -9.08 12.86 -0.01
C GLY A 39 -8.69 12.59 1.44
N GLY A 40 -8.11 13.61 2.09
CA GLY A 40 -8.37 13.85 3.51
C GLY A 40 -9.86 14.15 3.69
N GLU A 41 -10.24 15.42 3.88
CA GLU A 41 -11.64 15.86 3.85
C GLU A 41 -11.88 16.73 2.59
N PRO A 42 -12.66 16.26 1.59
CA PRO A 42 -12.83 16.99 0.32
C PRO A 42 -13.53 18.34 0.50
N THR A 43 -14.37 18.51 1.52
CA THR A 43 -15.08 19.78 1.77
C THR A 43 -14.18 20.90 2.31
N VAL A 44 -12.91 20.59 2.64
CA VAL A 44 -11.89 21.61 2.97
C VAL A 44 -11.39 22.33 1.70
N ARG A 45 -11.53 21.70 0.53
CA ARG A 45 -11.12 22.28 -0.74
C ARG A 45 -12.14 23.34 -1.18
N ARG A 46 -11.66 24.59 -1.33
CA ARG A 46 -12.53 25.77 -1.55
C ARG A 46 -13.32 25.73 -2.86
N ASP A 47 -12.75 25.11 -3.88
CA ASP A 47 -13.30 25.00 -5.24
C ASP A 47 -13.99 23.65 -5.50
N ILE A 48 -14.40 22.92 -4.45
CA ILE A 48 -15.04 21.61 -4.59
C ILE A 48 -16.35 21.67 -5.39
N VAL A 49 -17.11 22.76 -5.25
CA VAL A 49 -18.36 22.98 -5.99
C VAL A 49 -18.07 23.16 -7.47
N ASP A 50 -17.06 23.96 -7.82
CA ASP A 50 -16.64 24.19 -9.21
C ASP A 50 -16.12 22.91 -9.88
N ILE A 51 -15.38 22.09 -9.13
CA ILE A 51 -14.91 20.78 -9.61
C ILE A 51 -16.10 19.87 -9.96
N ILE A 52 -17.12 19.80 -9.10
CA ILE A 52 -18.30 18.98 -9.36
C ILE A 52 -19.04 19.48 -10.59
N ALA A 53 -19.26 20.79 -10.70
CA ALA A 53 -19.91 21.41 -11.86
C ALA A 53 -19.17 21.06 -13.16
N LYS A 54 -17.84 21.29 -13.21
CA LYS A 54 -17.01 20.94 -14.37
C LYS A 54 -17.03 19.44 -14.69
N LEU A 55 -17.00 18.56 -13.68
CA LEU A 55 -17.06 17.11 -13.92
C LEU A 55 -18.40 16.71 -14.53
N LYS A 56 -19.50 17.35 -14.15
CA LYS A 56 -20.84 17.06 -14.69
C LYS A 56 -21.03 17.53 -16.14
N GLU A 57 -20.13 18.36 -16.67
CA GLU A 57 -20.10 18.70 -18.10
C GLU A 57 -19.61 17.53 -18.97
N LEU A 58 -18.99 16.49 -18.39
CA LEU A 58 -18.47 15.33 -19.14
C LEU A 58 -19.62 14.42 -19.63
N PRO A 59 -19.85 14.30 -20.96
CA PRO A 59 -21.09 13.68 -21.48
C PRO A 59 -21.31 12.21 -21.11
N LYS A 60 -20.24 11.44 -20.92
CA LYS A 60 -20.30 9.99 -20.60
C LYS A 60 -20.20 9.73 -19.09
N LEU A 61 -20.12 10.77 -18.25
CA LEU A 61 -20.03 10.61 -16.81
C LEU A 61 -21.43 10.53 -16.19
N GLU A 62 -21.79 9.35 -15.70
CA GLU A 62 -23.13 9.08 -15.16
C GLU A 62 -23.28 9.54 -13.71
N ASN A 63 -22.21 9.46 -12.91
CA ASN A 63 -22.30 9.68 -11.47
C ASN A 63 -21.07 10.39 -10.90
N VAL A 64 -21.30 11.49 -10.18
CA VAL A 64 -20.34 12.15 -9.31
C VAL A 64 -20.77 11.98 -7.87
N GLY A 65 -19.97 11.25 -7.09
CA GLY A 65 -20.18 11.08 -5.66
C GLY A 65 -19.11 11.77 -4.82
N ILE A 66 -19.39 11.99 -3.54
CA ILE A 66 -18.41 12.50 -2.57
C ILE A 66 -18.39 11.61 -1.32
N THR A 67 -17.22 11.45 -0.70
CA THR A 67 -17.09 10.88 0.66
C THR A 67 -16.57 11.95 1.61
N THR A 68 -17.35 12.27 2.65
CA THR A 68 -17.06 13.34 3.63
C THR A 68 -17.28 12.85 5.06
N ASN A 69 -16.65 13.48 6.04
CA ASN A 69 -16.97 13.33 7.46
C ASN A 69 -18.28 14.02 7.87
N GLY A 70 -18.89 14.82 6.97
CA GLY A 70 -20.20 15.43 7.18
C GLY A 70 -20.22 16.73 8.00
N LEU A 71 -19.11 17.15 8.61
CA LEU A 71 -19.11 18.27 9.57
C LEU A 71 -19.61 19.59 8.98
N VAL A 72 -19.29 19.88 7.72
CA VAL A 72 -19.69 21.12 7.04
C VAL A 72 -20.80 20.89 6.01
N LEU A 73 -21.37 19.68 5.97
CA LEU A 73 -22.31 19.29 4.92
C LEU A 73 -23.54 20.18 4.90
N THR A 74 -24.09 20.54 6.06
CA THR A 74 -25.26 21.42 6.17
C THR A 74 -25.10 22.76 5.44
N ARG A 75 -23.88 23.28 5.34
CA ARG A 75 -23.59 24.55 4.64
C ARG A 75 -23.33 24.36 3.14
N LEU A 76 -22.78 23.22 2.74
CA LEU A 76 -22.34 22.97 1.36
C LEU A 76 -23.34 22.18 0.53
N LEU A 77 -24.29 21.49 1.15
CA LEU A 77 -25.09 20.50 0.45
C LEU A 77 -25.95 21.08 -0.68
N VAL A 78 -26.57 22.24 -0.47
CA VAL A 78 -27.34 22.93 -1.51
C VAL A 78 -26.46 23.37 -2.68
N PRO A 79 -25.33 24.07 -2.48
CA PRO A 79 -24.37 24.33 -3.56
C PRO A 79 -23.89 23.07 -4.30
N LEU A 80 -23.59 21.99 -3.58
CA LEU A 80 -23.14 20.72 -4.16
C LEU A 80 -24.24 20.08 -5.02
N GLN A 81 -25.49 20.11 -4.56
CA GLN A 81 -26.63 19.60 -5.32
C GLN A 81 -26.86 20.40 -6.61
N ARG A 82 -26.78 21.73 -6.53
CA ARG A 82 -26.90 22.61 -7.71
C ARG A 82 -25.78 22.37 -8.73
N ALA A 83 -24.57 22.04 -8.27
CA ALA A 83 -23.46 21.66 -9.13
C ALA A 83 -23.63 20.27 -9.77
N GLY A 84 -24.66 19.50 -9.37
CA GLY A 84 -24.97 18.18 -9.94
C GLY A 84 -24.33 17.00 -9.19
N LEU A 85 -24.02 17.15 -7.89
CA LEU A 85 -23.59 16.02 -7.07
C LEU A 85 -24.70 14.97 -6.99
N ASP A 86 -24.39 13.72 -7.36
CA ASP A 86 -25.38 12.64 -7.46
C ASP A 86 -25.44 11.74 -6.21
N ALA A 87 -24.31 11.58 -5.49
CA ALA A 87 -24.21 10.60 -4.40
C ALA A 87 -23.39 11.08 -3.20
N LEU A 88 -23.90 10.80 -2.00
CA LEU A 88 -23.28 11.15 -0.73
C LEU A 88 -22.86 9.91 0.04
N ASN A 89 -21.59 9.86 0.41
CA ASN A 89 -21.06 8.95 1.42
C ASN A 89 -20.61 9.75 2.64
N ILE A 90 -21.11 9.41 3.81
CA ILE A 90 -20.81 10.09 5.06
C ILE A 90 -20.09 9.10 5.97
N SER A 91 -18.89 9.44 6.43
CA SER A 91 -18.15 8.63 7.40
C SER A 91 -18.62 8.95 8.82
N LEU A 92 -19.22 7.97 9.49
CA LEU A 92 -19.71 8.07 10.87
C LEU A 92 -19.57 6.71 11.55
N ASP A 93 -18.63 6.61 12.49
CA ASP A 93 -18.28 5.34 13.15
C ASP A 93 -19.04 5.11 14.47
N THR A 94 -19.92 6.02 14.87
CA THR A 94 -20.70 5.93 16.12
C THR A 94 -21.91 6.85 16.09
N LEU A 95 -23.01 6.42 16.70
CA LEU A 95 -24.22 7.21 16.95
C LEU A 95 -24.18 7.87 18.34
N ARG A 96 -23.16 7.63 19.16
CA ARG A 96 -22.99 8.26 20.47
C ARG A 96 -22.13 9.53 20.38
N PRO A 97 -22.63 10.70 20.83
CA PRO A 97 -21.90 11.96 20.76
C PRO A 97 -20.52 11.94 21.42
N GLN A 98 -20.40 11.29 22.59
CA GLN A 98 -19.14 11.22 23.35
C GLN A 98 -18.09 10.40 22.58
N ARG A 99 -18.48 9.22 22.09
CA ARG A 99 -17.61 8.32 21.32
C ARG A 99 -17.21 8.95 19.98
N PHE A 100 -18.07 9.80 19.40
CA PHE A 100 -17.73 10.57 18.20
C PHE A 100 -16.56 11.52 18.48
N GLU A 101 -16.60 12.25 19.60
CA GLU A 101 -15.52 13.15 19.99
C GLU A 101 -14.23 12.38 20.29
N GLU A 102 -14.31 11.20 20.91
CA GLU A 102 -13.15 10.32 21.15
C GLU A 102 -12.42 9.91 19.87
N ILE A 103 -13.16 9.42 18.86
CA ILE A 103 -12.55 8.91 17.62
C ILE A 103 -12.13 10.02 16.67
N THR A 104 -12.94 11.07 16.55
CA THR A 104 -12.67 12.18 15.61
C THR A 104 -11.77 13.26 16.20
N ARG A 105 -11.63 13.29 17.54
CA ARG A 105 -10.94 14.32 18.32
C ARG A 105 -11.55 15.72 18.17
N ARG A 106 -12.82 15.80 17.76
CA ARG A 106 -13.54 17.06 17.51
C ARG A 106 -15.02 16.91 17.85
N LYS A 107 -15.64 18.00 18.28
CA LYS A 107 -17.10 18.11 18.39
C LYS A 107 -17.73 18.24 17.00
N GLY A 108 -19.00 17.89 16.89
CA GLY A 108 -19.77 18.09 15.66
C GLY A 108 -20.71 16.96 15.28
N TRP A 109 -20.91 15.96 16.16
CA TRP A 109 -21.86 14.86 15.95
C TRP A 109 -23.24 15.36 15.49
N GLU A 110 -23.82 16.34 16.19
CA GLU A 110 -25.13 16.91 15.85
C GLU A 110 -25.17 17.49 14.43
N ARG A 111 -24.08 18.12 13.99
CA ARG A 111 -23.96 18.68 12.63
C ARG A 111 -23.91 17.59 11.58
N VAL A 112 -23.30 16.45 11.88
CA VAL A 112 -23.25 15.29 10.97
C VAL A 112 -24.65 14.68 10.85
N ILE A 113 -25.37 14.47 11.95
CA ILE A 113 -26.73 13.96 11.95
C ILE A 113 -27.66 14.91 11.19
N ALA A 114 -27.62 16.21 11.49
CA ALA A 114 -28.38 17.23 10.75
C ALA A 114 -28.03 17.25 9.26
N GLY A 115 -26.77 17.00 8.90
CA GLY A 115 -26.34 16.88 7.51
C GLY A 115 -26.91 15.65 6.80
N ILE A 116 -27.03 14.51 7.50
CA ILE A 116 -27.70 13.31 6.99
C ILE A 116 -29.18 13.57 6.77
N ASP A 117 -29.86 14.15 7.76
CA ASP A 117 -31.30 14.43 7.67
C ASP A 117 -31.60 15.47 6.57
N LEU A 118 -30.79 16.52 6.44
CA LEU A 118 -30.90 17.49 5.34
C LEU A 118 -30.69 16.82 3.97
N ALA A 119 -29.74 15.89 3.85
CA ALA A 119 -29.54 15.16 2.61
C ALA A 119 -30.78 14.35 2.21
N ILE A 120 -31.41 13.67 3.18
CA ILE A 120 -32.65 12.95 2.96
C ILE A 120 -33.77 13.91 2.51
N GLN A 121 -33.91 15.06 3.17
CA GLN A 121 -34.90 16.09 2.81
C GLN A 121 -34.70 16.63 1.39
N LEU A 122 -33.46 16.78 0.95
CA LEU A 122 -33.11 17.20 -0.41
C LEU A 122 -33.24 16.08 -1.46
N GLY A 123 -33.74 14.90 -1.07
CA GLY A 123 -33.99 13.77 -1.97
C GLY A 123 -32.81 12.84 -2.19
N TYR A 124 -31.70 13.02 -1.47
CA TYR A 124 -30.61 12.05 -1.51
C TYR A 124 -30.96 10.80 -0.71
N LYS A 125 -30.38 9.67 -1.13
CA LYS A 125 -30.26 8.44 -0.34
C LYS A 125 -28.82 8.31 0.17
N PRO A 126 -28.44 9.02 1.25
CA PRO A 126 -27.06 9.05 1.73
C PRO A 126 -26.60 7.68 2.21
N LYS A 127 -25.30 7.42 2.08
CA LYS A 127 -24.64 6.19 2.55
C LYS A 127 -23.78 6.50 3.76
N VAL A 128 -24.15 6.02 4.93
CA VAL A 128 -23.36 6.14 6.15
C VAL A 128 -22.37 4.98 6.20
N ASN A 129 -21.07 5.26 6.15
CA ASN A 129 -20.02 4.24 6.29
C ASN A 129 -19.51 4.24 7.73
N CYS A 130 -19.61 3.07 8.37
CA CYS A 130 -19.14 2.82 9.73
C CYS A 130 -18.10 1.70 9.69
N VAL A 131 -16.89 1.97 10.15
CA VAL A 131 -15.86 0.94 10.35
C VAL A 131 -16.15 0.26 11.68
N LEU A 132 -16.51 -1.02 11.63
CA LEU A 132 -16.78 -1.80 12.84
C LEU A 132 -15.47 -2.22 13.49
N MET A 133 -15.34 -1.90 14.77
CA MET A 133 -14.17 -2.13 15.60
C MET A 133 -14.59 -2.85 16.88
N LYS A 134 -13.98 -4.02 17.08
CA LYS A 134 -14.18 -4.81 18.30
C LYS A 134 -13.78 -4.01 19.53
N ASN A 135 -14.54 -4.14 20.62
CA ASN A 135 -14.36 -3.40 21.88
C ASN A 135 -14.45 -1.88 21.74
N PHE A 136 -15.06 -1.36 20.67
CA PHE A 136 -15.26 0.07 20.50
C PHE A 136 -16.69 0.43 20.14
N ASN A 137 -17.21 -0.06 19.00
CA ASN A 137 -18.55 0.30 18.51
C ASN A 137 -19.42 -0.91 18.12
N GLU A 138 -19.01 -2.12 18.50
CA GLU A 138 -19.80 -3.34 18.27
C GLU A 138 -21.16 -3.31 18.99
N ASP A 139 -21.25 -2.59 20.12
CA ASP A 139 -22.48 -2.41 20.89
C ASP A 139 -23.50 -1.50 20.19
N GLU A 140 -23.09 -0.77 19.15
CA GLU A 140 -23.96 0.12 18.36
C GLU A 140 -24.45 -0.52 17.04
N ILE A 141 -24.08 -1.78 16.75
CA ILE A 141 -24.49 -2.44 15.50
C ILE A 141 -26.00 -2.37 15.32
N CYS A 142 -26.77 -2.79 16.33
CA CYS A 142 -28.22 -2.76 16.30
C CYS A 142 -28.79 -1.34 16.25
N ASP A 143 -28.13 -0.36 16.88
CA ASP A 143 -28.54 1.05 16.84
C ASP A 143 -28.41 1.61 15.41
N PHE A 144 -27.38 1.20 14.68
CA PHE A 144 -27.21 1.54 13.27
C PHE A 144 -28.23 0.86 12.36
N ILE A 145 -28.67 -0.37 12.65
CA ILE A 145 -29.79 -0.99 11.92
C ILE A 145 -31.06 -0.17 12.17
N GLU A 146 -31.34 0.11 13.43
CA GLU A 146 -32.48 0.91 13.90
C GLU A 146 -32.52 2.30 13.26
N PHE A 147 -31.35 2.92 13.06
CA PHE A 147 -31.21 4.21 12.37
C PHE A 147 -31.78 4.20 10.93
N THR A 148 -31.86 3.03 10.29
CA THR A 148 -32.43 2.85 8.94
C THR A 148 -33.94 2.62 8.91
N ARG A 149 -34.60 2.50 10.07
CA ARG A 149 -36.05 2.22 10.16
C ARG A 149 -36.88 3.25 9.41
N ASP A 150 -36.79 4.51 9.85
CA ASP A 150 -37.63 5.61 9.33
C ASP A 150 -36.88 6.55 8.37
N ARG A 151 -35.57 6.34 8.21
CA ARG A 151 -34.70 7.14 7.35
C ARG A 151 -34.37 6.38 6.07
N ASN A 152 -34.48 7.05 4.92
CA ASN A 152 -34.00 6.52 3.64
C ASN A 152 -32.48 6.65 3.53
N VAL A 153 -31.76 5.96 4.42
CA VAL A 153 -30.31 5.97 4.55
C VAL A 153 -29.77 4.55 4.42
N ASP A 154 -28.65 4.41 3.71
CA ASP A 154 -27.94 3.14 3.60
C ASP A 154 -26.81 3.13 4.61
N VAL A 155 -26.89 2.30 5.65
CA VAL A 155 -25.74 2.09 6.56
C VAL A 155 -24.83 1.02 5.96
N ARG A 156 -23.52 1.24 6.01
CA ARG A 156 -22.50 0.35 5.46
C ARG A 156 -21.47 0.03 6.52
N PHE A 157 -21.48 -1.21 6.98
CA PHE A 157 -20.46 -1.73 7.86
C PHE A 157 -19.22 -2.14 7.06
N ILE A 158 -18.07 -1.64 7.48
CA ILE A 158 -16.77 -1.91 6.88
C ILE A 158 -15.94 -2.69 7.89
N GLU A 159 -15.43 -3.85 7.48
CA GLU A 159 -14.51 -4.60 8.33
C GLU A 159 -13.24 -3.79 8.61
N TYR A 160 -12.84 -3.72 9.88
CA TYR A 160 -11.59 -3.09 10.25
C TYR A 160 -10.41 -3.74 9.54
N MET A 161 -9.71 -2.94 8.72
CA MET A 161 -8.50 -3.40 8.04
C MET A 161 -7.27 -2.94 8.82
N PRO A 162 -6.40 -3.87 9.26
CA PRO A 162 -5.12 -3.50 9.82
C PRO A 162 -4.22 -2.92 8.71
N PHE A 163 -3.50 -1.84 9.00
CA PHE A 163 -2.46 -1.24 8.15
C PHE A 163 -1.35 -0.64 9.02
N MET A 164 -0.17 -0.38 8.44
CA MET A 164 1.01 0.07 9.21
C MET A 164 0.72 1.26 10.16
N GLY A 165 -0.14 2.18 9.75
CA GLY A 165 -0.53 3.36 10.54
C GLY A 165 -1.47 3.09 11.73
N ASN A 166 -2.04 1.89 11.86
CA ASN A 166 -2.91 1.51 12.99
C ASN A 166 -2.32 0.39 13.86
N LYS A 167 -1.00 0.19 13.80
CA LYS A 167 -0.25 -0.84 14.54
C LYS A 167 -0.74 -2.28 14.29
N TRP A 168 -1.45 -2.51 13.19
CA TRP A 168 -1.87 -3.83 12.72
C TRP A 168 -2.62 -4.66 13.79
N GLN A 169 -3.58 -4.03 14.49
CA GLN A 169 -4.40 -4.66 15.53
C GLN A 169 -5.50 -5.57 14.93
N THR A 170 -5.18 -6.84 14.68
CA THR A 170 -6.15 -7.82 14.13
C THR A 170 -7.26 -8.20 15.12
N ASP A 171 -7.01 -8.03 16.42
CA ASP A 171 -7.95 -8.23 17.51
C ASP A 171 -9.17 -7.30 17.45
N LYS A 172 -9.08 -6.21 16.69
CA LYS A 172 -10.18 -5.27 16.44
C LYS A 172 -11.09 -5.66 15.29
N LEU A 173 -10.75 -6.69 14.52
CA LEU A 173 -11.59 -7.15 13.41
C LEU A 173 -12.87 -7.79 13.98
N LEU A 174 -14.01 -7.28 13.54
CA LEU A 174 -15.30 -7.96 13.65
C LEU A 174 -15.69 -8.45 12.26
N SER A 175 -15.89 -9.76 12.12
CA SER A 175 -16.17 -10.37 10.83
C SER A 175 -17.61 -10.12 10.37
N PHE A 176 -17.82 -10.25 9.06
CA PHE A 176 -19.16 -10.28 8.46
C PHE A 176 -20.12 -11.26 9.15
N ASN A 177 -19.69 -12.50 9.40
CA ASN A 177 -20.53 -13.54 9.97
C ASN A 177 -20.89 -13.24 11.44
N GLU A 178 -19.95 -12.73 12.23
CA GLU A 178 -20.21 -12.30 13.61
C GLU A 178 -21.21 -11.14 13.63
N THR A 179 -21.02 -10.15 12.76
CA THR A 179 -21.94 -9.00 12.65
C THR A 179 -23.35 -9.46 12.23
N LEU A 180 -23.45 -10.36 11.26
CA LEU A 180 -24.73 -10.91 10.80
C LEU A 180 -25.44 -11.69 11.91
N LYS A 181 -24.70 -12.43 12.73
CA LYS A 181 -25.24 -13.17 13.88
C LYS A 181 -25.85 -12.21 14.89
N ILE A 182 -25.12 -11.16 15.30
CA ILE A 182 -25.59 -10.13 16.24
C ILE A 182 -26.89 -9.49 15.74
N ILE A 183 -26.96 -9.15 14.45
CA ILE A 183 -28.17 -8.53 13.88
C ILE A 183 -29.35 -9.51 13.90
N ARG A 184 -29.12 -10.77 13.54
CA ARG A 184 -30.18 -11.79 13.46
C ARG A 184 -30.71 -12.25 14.81
N GLU A 185 -29.95 -12.07 15.89
CA GLU A 185 -30.45 -12.28 17.25
C GLU A 185 -31.62 -11.33 17.56
N LYS A 186 -31.63 -10.12 16.99
CA LYS A 186 -32.71 -9.12 17.16
C LYS A 186 -33.72 -9.10 16.00
N TRP A 187 -33.27 -9.34 14.77
CA TRP A 187 -34.10 -9.39 13.55
C TRP A 187 -33.87 -10.69 12.78
N PRO A 188 -34.53 -11.80 13.15
CA PRO A 188 -34.40 -13.09 12.45
C PRO A 188 -34.70 -13.02 10.95
N GLU A 189 -35.60 -12.11 10.56
CA GLU A 189 -36.01 -11.81 9.18
C GLU A 189 -35.00 -10.96 8.38
N PHE A 190 -33.84 -10.62 8.93
CA PHE A 190 -32.82 -9.84 8.23
C PHE A 190 -32.25 -10.61 7.03
N GLU A 191 -32.63 -10.16 5.84
CA GLU A 191 -32.45 -10.88 4.58
C GLU A 191 -31.48 -10.18 3.62
N ALA A 192 -30.84 -10.98 2.77
CA ALA A 192 -29.95 -10.48 1.73
C ALA A 192 -30.75 -9.92 0.56
N LEU A 193 -30.30 -8.80 0.01
CA LEU A 193 -30.82 -8.23 -1.23
C LEU A 193 -29.95 -8.65 -2.44
N PRO A 194 -30.51 -8.62 -3.66
CA PRO A 194 -29.73 -8.85 -4.88
C PRO A 194 -28.56 -7.86 -4.98
N ASN A 195 -27.38 -8.37 -5.35
CA ASN A 195 -26.17 -7.58 -5.55
C ASN A 195 -25.74 -7.60 -7.02
N GLY A 196 -25.20 -6.49 -7.52
CA GLY A 196 -24.60 -6.41 -8.85
C GLY A 196 -23.21 -7.05 -8.91
N PRO A 197 -22.70 -7.37 -10.12
CA PRO A 197 -21.44 -8.11 -10.30
C PRO A 197 -20.20 -7.38 -9.74
N ASN A 198 -20.23 -6.05 -9.71
CA ASN A 198 -19.12 -5.20 -9.27
C ASN A 198 -19.44 -4.45 -7.96
N ASP A 199 -20.52 -4.83 -7.25
CA ASP A 199 -20.88 -4.17 -6.01
C ASP A 199 -19.86 -4.49 -4.92
N THR A 200 -19.41 -3.44 -4.24
CA THR A 200 -18.39 -3.54 -3.19
C THR A 200 -18.97 -4.02 -1.87
N SER A 201 -20.28 -3.88 -1.68
CA SER A 201 -20.99 -4.23 -0.45
C SER A 201 -22.07 -5.26 -0.72
N LYS A 202 -22.23 -6.22 0.19
CA LYS A 202 -23.38 -7.12 0.21
C LYS A 202 -24.57 -6.42 0.87
N ALA A 203 -25.63 -6.17 0.12
CA ALA A 203 -26.82 -5.49 0.62
C ALA A 203 -27.74 -6.46 1.37
N TYR A 204 -28.30 -5.99 2.48
CA TYR A 204 -29.25 -6.66 3.36
C TYR A 204 -30.30 -5.65 3.84
N LYS A 205 -31.42 -6.16 4.33
CA LYS A 205 -32.51 -5.31 4.83
C LYS A 205 -33.34 -6.02 5.91
N VAL A 206 -33.86 -5.23 6.84
CA VAL A 206 -34.97 -5.63 7.71
C VAL A 206 -36.28 -5.30 6.96
N PRO A 207 -37.17 -6.27 6.70
CA PRO A 207 -38.48 -6.02 6.11
C PRO A 207 -39.22 -4.87 6.82
N GLY A 208 -39.85 -3.99 6.04
CA GLY A 208 -40.55 -2.81 6.55
C GLY A 208 -39.68 -1.58 6.82
N TYR A 209 -38.36 -1.70 6.93
CA TYR A 209 -37.49 -0.53 7.11
C TYR A 209 -37.39 0.26 5.80
N LYS A 210 -37.20 1.58 5.88
CA LYS A 210 -37.03 2.41 4.67
C LYS A 210 -35.63 2.24 4.07
N GLY A 211 -34.61 2.29 4.91
CA GLY A 211 -33.22 2.14 4.50
C GLY A 211 -32.79 0.69 4.32
N GLN A 212 -31.49 0.50 4.14
CA GLN A 212 -30.87 -0.83 4.00
C GLN A 212 -29.47 -0.84 4.61
N VAL A 213 -28.90 -2.03 4.75
CA VAL A 213 -27.59 -2.24 5.36
C VAL A 213 -26.66 -2.93 4.36
N GLY A 214 -25.43 -2.47 4.24
CA GLY A 214 -24.42 -3.04 3.36
C GLY A 214 -23.21 -3.53 4.15
N PHE A 215 -22.64 -4.66 3.76
CA PHE A 215 -21.41 -5.18 4.36
C PHE A 215 -20.25 -5.12 3.37
N ILE A 216 -19.19 -4.39 3.71
CA ILE A 216 -17.93 -4.34 2.96
C ILE A 216 -16.95 -5.31 3.64
N THR A 217 -16.90 -6.53 3.12
CA THR A 217 -16.14 -7.67 3.65
C THR A 217 -14.69 -7.65 3.19
N SER A 218 -13.97 -6.57 3.49
CA SER A 218 -12.63 -6.33 2.97
C SER A 218 -11.57 -7.35 3.41
N MET A 219 -11.77 -8.04 4.53
CA MET A 219 -10.80 -8.98 5.08
C MET A 219 -11.23 -10.43 4.85
N THR A 220 -12.47 -10.77 5.18
CA THR A 220 -12.99 -12.13 5.24
C THR A 220 -13.42 -12.67 3.87
N GLU A 221 -14.15 -11.86 3.10
CA GLU A 221 -14.69 -12.24 1.80
C GLU A 221 -14.47 -11.14 0.75
N HIS A 222 -13.24 -11.07 0.23
CA HIS A 222 -12.82 -9.94 -0.60
C HIS A 222 -13.49 -9.90 -1.99
N PHE A 223 -13.78 -8.70 -2.48
CA PHE A 223 -14.36 -8.42 -3.81
C PHE A 223 -13.32 -8.05 -4.89
N CYS A 224 -12.04 -8.41 -4.69
CA CYS A 224 -10.97 -7.97 -5.60
C CYS A 224 -11.17 -8.47 -7.05
N GLY A 225 -11.77 -9.63 -7.25
CA GLY A 225 -11.97 -10.25 -8.57
C GLY A 225 -12.84 -9.42 -9.53
N SER A 226 -13.76 -8.61 -9.00
CA SER A 226 -14.64 -7.71 -9.76
C SER A 226 -14.30 -6.22 -9.57
N CYS A 227 -13.16 -5.92 -8.94
CA CYS A 227 -12.79 -4.53 -8.63
C CYS A 227 -12.40 -3.76 -9.89
N ASN A 228 -13.25 -2.81 -10.28
CA ASN A 228 -13.03 -1.88 -11.41
C ASN A 228 -12.57 -0.48 -10.97
N ARG A 229 -12.14 -0.30 -9.72
CA ARG A 229 -11.75 1.00 -9.17
C ARG A 229 -10.29 1.35 -9.44
N LEU A 230 -10.07 2.62 -9.74
CA LEU A 230 -8.78 3.31 -9.81
C LEU A 230 -8.81 4.49 -8.84
N ARG A 231 -7.65 4.94 -8.37
CA ARG A 231 -7.54 6.09 -7.47
C ARG A 231 -6.48 7.04 -7.97
N LEU A 232 -6.82 8.32 -8.03
CA LEU A 232 -5.87 9.41 -8.22
C LEU A 232 -5.68 10.11 -6.87
N THR A 233 -4.44 10.27 -6.44
CA THR A 233 -4.13 11.03 -5.23
C THR A 233 -4.19 12.54 -5.52
N ALA A 234 -4.19 13.36 -4.46
CA ALA A 234 -4.31 14.81 -4.60
C ALA A 234 -3.10 15.45 -5.33
N ASP A 235 -1.93 14.82 -5.22
CA ASP A 235 -0.69 15.16 -5.93
C ASP A 235 -0.58 14.51 -7.32
N GLY A 236 -1.64 13.82 -7.78
CA GLY A 236 -1.77 13.30 -9.13
C GLY A 236 -1.06 11.98 -9.41
N ASN A 237 -0.80 11.19 -8.37
CA ASN A 237 -0.32 9.83 -8.50
C ASN A 237 -1.48 8.84 -8.72
N LEU A 238 -1.38 8.04 -9.79
CA LEU A 238 -2.31 6.96 -10.10
C LEU A 238 -1.98 5.72 -9.26
N LYS A 239 -3.00 5.25 -8.52
CA LYS A 239 -3.02 3.99 -7.78
C LYS A 239 -4.08 3.06 -8.36
N VAL A 240 -3.64 1.91 -8.85
CA VAL A 240 -4.54 0.86 -9.38
C VAL A 240 -5.09 -0.07 -8.30
N CYS A 241 -4.52 -0.01 -7.09
CA CYS A 241 -4.97 -0.71 -5.91
C CYS A 241 -4.71 0.17 -4.68
N LEU A 242 -5.60 0.13 -3.69
CA LEU A 242 -5.43 0.86 -2.44
C LEU A 242 -4.15 0.45 -1.68
N PHE A 243 -3.72 -0.81 -1.85
CA PHE A 243 -2.55 -1.41 -1.19
C PHE A 243 -1.29 -1.47 -2.07
N GLY A 244 -1.37 -1.00 -3.31
CA GLY A 244 -0.22 -1.03 -4.20
C GLY A 244 0.79 0.06 -3.82
N ASN A 245 2.05 -0.33 -3.61
CA ASN A 245 3.15 0.63 -3.39
C ASN A 245 3.64 1.30 -4.69
N LYS A 246 3.21 0.80 -5.86
CA LYS A 246 3.59 1.36 -7.15
C LYS A 246 2.61 2.47 -7.53
N GLU A 247 3.16 3.66 -7.67
CA GLU A 247 2.47 4.89 -8.05
C GLU A 247 3.06 5.40 -9.37
N ILE A 248 2.22 5.98 -10.22
CA ILE A 248 2.65 6.64 -11.47
C ILE A 248 2.15 8.08 -11.40
N SER A 249 3.06 9.05 -11.47
CA SER A 249 2.71 10.46 -11.43
C SER A 249 2.14 10.92 -12.77
N LEU A 250 0.82 11.00 -12.88
CA LEU A 250 0.16 11.56 -14.05
C LEU A 250 0.28 13.09 -14.09
N ARG A 251 0.41 13.73 -12.93
CA ARG A 251 0.70 15.17 -12.83
C ARG A 251 2.01 15.52 -13.51
N ASP A 252 3.09 14.82 -13.17
CA ASP A 252 4.41 15.15 -13.71
C ASP A 252 4.50 14.82 -15.20
N ALA A 253 3.83 13.75 -15.65
CA ALA A 253 3.67 13.45 -17.07
C ALA A 253 2.93 14.58 -17.80
N LEU A 254 1.79 15.05 -17.27
CA LEU A 254 1.01 16.14 -17.84
C LEU A 254 1.82 17.45 -17.92
N ARG A 255 2.51 17.81 -16.83
CA ARG A 255 3.32 19.04 -16.77
C ARG A 255 4.58 19.00 -17.64
N SER A 256 5.04 17.80 -17.99
CA SER A 256 6.14 17.58 -18.95
C SER A 256 5.68 17.61 -20.42
N LYS A 257 4.43 18.04 -20.68
CA LYS A 257 3.82 18.10 -22.03
C LYS A 257 3.76 16.74 -22.75
N CYS A 258 3.56 15.67 -21.99
CA CYS A 258 3.28 14.34 -22.53
C CYS A 258 2.00 14.36 -23.39
N SER A 259 2.00 13.62 -24.50
CA SER A 259 0.81 13.55 -25.36
C SER A 259 -0.34 12.82 -24.67
N GLU A 260 -1.57 13.03 -25.13
CA GLU A 260 -2.74 12.31 -24.61
C GLU A 260 -2.62 10.79 -24.83
N ASP A 261 -2.13 10.37 -26.00
CA ASP A 261 -1.92 8.96 -26.33
C ASP A 261 -0.90 8.31 -25.38
N ASP A 262 0.18 9.01 -25.05
CA ASP A 262 1.17 8.55 -24.08
C ASP A 262 0.57 8.43 -22.66
N LEU A 263 -0.28 9.39 -22.25
CA LEU A 263 -0.99 9.33 -20.98
C LEU A 263 -1.94 8.13 -20.92
N VAL A 264 -2.69 7.87 -22.01
CA VAL A 264 -3.56 6.69 -22.12
C VAL A 264 -2.72 5.40 -22.07
N ALA A 265 -1.58 5.35 -22.75
CA ALA A 265 -0.67 4.21 -22.70
C ALA A 265 -0.12 3.96 -21.29
N LEU A 266 0.27 5.01 -20.57
CA LEU A 266 0.73 4.95 -19.18
C LEU A 266 -0.36 4.43 -18.25
N ILE A 267 -1.58 4.96 -18.37
CA ILE A 267 -2.75 4.52 -17.59
C ILE A 267 -3.04 3.05 -17.90
N SER A 268 -3.10 2.66 -19.18
CA SER A 268 -3.38 1.30 -19.62
C SER A 268 -2.34 0.30 -19.09
N ALA A 269 -1.05 0.66 -19.16
CA ALA A 269 0.04 -0.13 -18.60
C ALA A 269 -0.08 -0.28 -17.07
N ALA A 270 -0.49 0.77 -16.37
CA ALA A 270 -0.75 0.72 -14.93
C ALA A 270 -1.88 -0.28 -14.61
N VAL A 271 -3.01 -0.16 -15.30
CA VAL A 271 -4.21 -0.98 -15.08
C VAL A 271 -3.93 -2.45 -15.39
N LYS A 272 -3.19 -2.76 -16.46
CA LYS A 272 -2.78 -4.14 -16.80
C LYS A 272 -1.90 -4.79 -15.74
N ARG A 273 -1.21 -4.01 -14.90
CA ARG A 273 -0.40 -4.50 -13.77
C ARG A 273 -1.20 -4.71 -12.49
N LYS A 274 -2.51 -4.44 -12.49
CA LYS A 274 -3.38 -4.64 -11.33
C LYS A 274 -3.41 -6.12 -10.95
N LYS A 275 -2.96 -6.43 -9.73
CA LYS A 275 -2.93 -7.80 -9.20
C LYS A 275 -4.36 -8.31 -8.96
N LYS A 276 -4.57 -9.62 -9.12
CA LYS A 276 -5.86 -10.31 -8.94
C LYS A 276 -6.52 -10.07 -7.58
N GLN A 277 -5.71 -9.99 -6.51
CA GLN A 277 -6.17 -9.66 -5.16
C GLN A 277 -5.09 -8.96 -4.36
N HIS A 278 -5.49 -8.04 -3.47
CA HIS A 278 -4.69 -7.40 -2.42
C HIS A 278 -3.19 -7.32 -2.75
N ALA A 279 -2.80 -6.33 -3.57
CA ALA A 279 -1.46 -6.26 -4.11
C ALA A 279 -0.40 -6.21 -3.00
N GLY A 280 0.26 -7.35 -2.71
CA GLY A 280 1.25 -7.47 -1.62
C GLY A 280 0.80 -8.27 -0.39
N ARG A 281 -0.42 -8.84 -0.35
CA ARG A 281 -0.94 -9.61 0.80
C ARG A 281 -0.03 -10.77 1.22
N HIS A 282 0.57 -11.50 0.26
CA HIS A 282 1.42 -12.66 0.56
C HIS A 282 2.79 -12.34 1.19
N GLN A 283 3.22 -11.07 1.25
CA GLN A 283 4.41 -10.67 2.00
C GLN A 283 4.10 -10.24 3.46
N ILE A 284 2.82 -10.19 3.84
CA ILE A 284 2.36 -9.66 5.14
C ILE A 284 1.74 -10.76 6.03
N PHE A 285 1.41 -11.93 5.46
CA PHE A 285 0.84 -13.08 6.18
C PHE A 285 1.89 -14.19 6.35
N ASN A 286 2.76 -14.09 7.36
CA ASN A 286 3.53 -15.22 7.88
C ASN A 286 3.43 -15.26 9.41
N LYS A 287 2.30 -15.74 9.91
CA LYS A 287 2.22 -16.70 11.02
C LYS A 287 1.11 -17.68 10.66
N PRO A 288 1.35 -19.00 10.62
CA PRO A 288 0.26 -19.95 10.49
C PRO A 288 -0.58 -19.92 11.77
N PRO A 289 -1.93 -19.96 11.69
CA PRO A 289 -2.72 -20.38 12.82
C PRO A 289 -2.41 -21.86 13.08
N THR A 290 -2.02 -22.16 14.31
CA THR A 290 -1.97 -23.50 14.86
C THR A 290 -3.35 -24.14 14.81
N ASP A 291 -3.33 -25.41 14.40
CA ASP A 291 -4.23 -26.50 14.75
C ASP A 291 -5.48 -26.85 13.93
N ILE A 292 -5.35 -28.07 13.37
CA ILE A 292 -6.27 -29.21 13.50
C ILE A 292 -7.66 -29.03 12.89
N PHE A 293 -7.85 -29.58 11.69
CA PHE A 293 -8.91 -30.57 11.46
C PHE A 293 -8.49 -31.53 10.33
N LYS A 294 -8.44 -32.83 10.69
CA LYS A 294 -8.31 -33.97 9.77
C LYS A 294 -9.57 -34.02 8.91
N PHE A 295 -9.43 -34.16 7.58
CA PHE A 295 -10.39 -34.95 6.81
C PHE A 295 -9.68 -35.72 5.69
N GLN A 296 -10.11 -36.97 5.56
CA GLN A 296 -9.47 -38.10 4.89
C GLN A 296 -9.40 -37.98 3.36
N LYS A 297 -8.37 -38.65 2.83
CA LYS A 297 -8.23 -39.15 1.47
C LYS A 297 -9.53 -39.75 0.93
N LEU A 298 -9.79 -39.52 -0.36
CA LEU A 298 -10.18 -40.59 -1.27
C LEU A 298 -9.58 -40.35 -2.66
N ASN A 299 -8.90 -41.39 -3.12
CA ASN A 299 -8.18 -41.51 -4.36
C ASN A 299 -9.13 -41.73 -5.55
N ASN A 300 -8.52 -41.63 -6.74
CA ASN A 300 -8.77 -42.48 -7.92
C ASN A 300 -9.91 -42.05 -8.87
N PHE A 301 -9.60 -41.64 -10.11
CA PHE A 301 -9.28 -42.50 -11.28
C PHE A 301 -9.52 -41.78 -12.63
N ILE A 302 -8.62 -42.06 -13.59
CA ILE A 302 -8.82 -42.16 -15.06
C ILE A 302 -8.88 -40.86 -15.91
N THR A 303 -7.79 -40.64 -16.66
CA THR A 303 -7.75 -40.13 -18.06
C THR A 303 -7.79 -41.34 -19.02
N PRO A 304 -8.33 -41.26 -20.26
CA PRO A 304 -7.57 -40.75 -21.44
C PRO A 304 -8.43 -39.96 -22.47
N ALA A 305 -7.98 -38.81 -22.97
CA ALA A 305 -7.15 -38.59 -24.18
C ALA A 305 -7.84 -38.89 -25.53
N TYR A 306 -7.92 -37.88 -26.41
CA TYR A 306 -7.60 -37.85 -27.87
C TYR A 306 -8.37 -36.67 -28.56
N VAL A 307 -7.71 -35.58 -29.02
CA VAL A 307 -7.13 -35.31 -30.39
C VAL A 307 -8.08 -34.38 -31.19
N LEU A 308 -7.74 -33.22 -31.80
CA LEU A 308 -6.65 -32.70 -32.68
C LEU A 308 -6.48 -31.17 -32.41
N SER A 309 -5.30 -30.55 -32.28
CA SER A 309 -4.22 -30.27 -33.24
C SER A 309 -4.47 -29.13 -34.27
N ARG A 310 -3.41 -28.34 -34.53
CA ARG A 310 -3.19 -27.14 -35.40
C ARG A 310 -3.25 -25.81 -34.60
N TYR A 311 -2.17 -25.05 -34.39
CA TYR A 311 -1.01 -24.72 -35.21
C TYR A 311 0.28 -24.57 -34.38
N PHE A 312 1.40 -24.99 -34.98
CA PHE A 312 2.76 -24.94 -34.44
C PHE A 312 3.39 -23.53 -34.47
N ALA A 313 4.11 -23.15 -33.41
CA ALA A 313 5.32 -22.33 -33.50
C ALA A 313 6.25 -22.58 -32.28
N LYS A 314 7.34 -23.34 -32.54
CA LYS A 314 8.64 -23.50 -31.84
C LYS A 314 8.69 -23.48 -30.28
N PRO A 315 9.13 -24.57 -29.62
CA PRO A 315 9.57 -24.50 -28.22
C PRO A 315 10.95 -23.83 -28.15
N GLN A 316 11.03 -22.68 -27.49
CA GLN A 316 12.32 -22.14 -27.05
C GLN A 316 12.94 -23.10 -26.02
N GLN A 317 14.22 -23.37 -26.22
CA GLN A 317 15.06 -24.29 -25.48
C GLN A 317 14.87 -24.20 -23.96
N ILE A 318 14.53 -25.33 -23.35
CA ILE A 318 14.76 -25.57 -21.92
C ILE A 318 16.28 -25.53 -21.74
N ARG A 319 16.80 -24.45 -21.14
CA ARG A 319 18.21 -24.39 -20.70
C ARG A 319 18.40 -25.42 -19.58
N PHE A 320 18.95 -26.57 -19.92
CA PHE A 320 19.59 -27.43 -18.94
C PHE A 320 20.84 -26.70 -18.43
N TYR A 321 20.78 -26.19 -17.20
CA TYR A 321 21.98 -25.73 -16.52
C TYR A 321 22.78 -26.97 -16.12
N SER A 322 23.88 -27.20 -16.83
CA SER A 322 24.93 -28.09 -16.38
C SER A 322 25.58 -27.48 -15.14
N SER A 323 25.59 -28.22 -14.04
CA SER A 323 26.61 -28.07 -13.02
C SER A 323 26.94 -29.45 -12.45
N ASN A 324 28.02 -30.02 -12.97
CA ASN A 324 28.76 -31.10 -12.33
C ASN A 324 29.28 -30.61 -10.96
N GLY A 325 29.06 -31.41 -9.90
CA GLY A 325 29.83 -31.37 -8.66
C GLY A 325 29.38 -30.35 -7.59
N LYS A 326 28.88 -30.87 -6.47
CA LYS A 326 28.34 -30.22 -5.24
C LYS A 326 26.87 -29.79 -5.31
N GLN A 327 26.07 -30.43 -4.45
CA GLN A 327 24.66 -30.14 -4.22
C GLN A 327 24.49 -28.67 -3.79
N LEU A 328 23.72 -27.89 -4.57
CA LEU A 328 23.49 -26.48 -4.30
C LEU A 328 22.51 -26.32 -3.13
N THR A 329 22.88 -25.53 -2.11
CA THR A 329 22.10 -25.41 -0.86
C THR A 329 20.79 -24.64 -1.03
N HIS A 330 20.64 -23.85 -2.10
CA HIS A 330 19.48 -22.98 -2.34
C HIS A 330 18.54 -23.51 -3.41
N ILE A 331 18.56 -24.80 -3.72
CA ILE A 331 17.75 -25.40 -4.77
C ILE A 331 17.00 -26.62 -4.21
N ASP A 332 15.70 -26.69 -4.45
CA ASP A 332 14.89 -27.84 -4.07
C ASP A 332 15.10 -29.05 -5.01
N LYS A 333 14.49 -30.20 -4.68
CA LYS A 333 14.58 -31.42 -5.49
C LYS A 333 14.05 -31.27 -6.93
N THR A 334 13.39 -30.16 -7.24
CA THR A 334 12.81 -29.84 -8.56
C THR A 334 13.62 -28.80 -9.35
N GLY A 335 14.73 -28.30 -8.78
CA GLY A 335 15.55 -27.29 -9.44
C GLY A 335 15.12 -25.84 -9.17
N LYS A 336 14.15 -25.59 -8.27
CA LYS A 336 13.67 -24.24 -7.96
C LYS A 336 14.41 -23.64 -6.76
N ALA A 337 14.58 -22.32 -6.80
CA ALA A 337 15.22 -21.58 -5.72
C ALA A 337 14.42 -21.73 -4.41
N SER A 338 15.09 -22.17 -3.35
CA SER A 338 14.52 -22.41 -2.03
C SER A 338 15.38 -21.79 -0.93
N MET A 339 14.73 -21.35 0.15
CA MET A 339 15.43 -20.84 1.32
C MET A 339 16.14 -21.99 2.03
N VAL A 340 17.35 -21.73 2.52
CA VAL A 340 18.11 -22.71 3.33
C VAL A 340 17.50 -22.75 4.72
N ASP A 341 17.06 -23.92 5.16
CA ASP A 341 16.68 -24.12 6.56
C ASP A 341 17.92 -24.02 7.47
N VAL A 342 17.79 -23.24 8.55
CA VAL A 342 18.85 -23.00 9.55
C VAL A 342 18.45 -23.49 10.94
N SER A 343 17.28 -24.12 11.09
CA SER A 343 16.70 -24.51 12.38
C SER A 343 17.62 -25.43 13.21
N GLU A 344 18.37 -26.31 12.56
CA GLU A 344 19.30 -27.25 13.21
C GLU A 344 20.68 -26.64 13.53
N LYS A 345 20.95 -25.40 13.13
CA LYS A 345 22.25 -24.75 13.36
C LYS A 345 22.30 -24.14 14.77
N PRO A 346 23.42 -24.25 15.49
CA PRO A 346 23.57 -23.63 16.80
C PRO A 346 23.62 -22.10 16.66
N ASN A 347 23.06 -21.41 17.64
CA ASN A 347 23.22 -19.97 17.80
C ASN A 347 24.67 -19.65 18.20
N THR A 348 25.33 -18.79 17.44
CA THR A 348 26.65 -18.25 17.80
C THR A 348 26.70 -16.76 17.49
N THR A 349 27.68 -16.07 18.07
CA THR A 349 27.98 -14.68 17.69
C THR A 349 28.60 -14.70 16.29
N ARG A 350 27.96 -14.01 15.34
CA ARG A 350 28.46 -13.87 13.97
C ARG A 350 28.86 -12.44 13.73
N THR A 351 29.99 -12.25 13.06
CA THR A 351 30.41 -10.92 12.60
C THR A 351 30.76 -10.95 11.13
N ALA A 352 30.56 -9.82 10.46
CA ALA A 352 31.00 -9.61 9.09
C ALA A 352 31.50 -8.17 8.91
N ILE A 353 32.57 -8.01 8.14
CA ILE A 353 33.09 -6.72 7.70
C ILE A 353 33.09 -6.71 6.17
N ALA A 354 32.51 -5.68 5.58
CA ALA A 354 32.53 -5.45 4.14
C ALA A 354 33.06 -4.06 3.82
N ARG A 355 33.63 -3.90 2.63
CA ARG A 355 34.18 -2.64 2.13
C ARG A 355 33.68 -2.33 0.73
N ALA A 356 33.58 -1.05 0.41
CA ALA A 356 33.38 -0.52 -0.94
C ALA A 356 34.18 0.77 -1.11
N ASN A 357 34.64 1.04 -2.34
CA ASN A 357 35.31 2.27 -2.69
C ASN A 357 34.49 3.00 -3.75
N ILE A 358 34.32 4.32 -3.62
CA ILE A 358 33.75 5.15 -4.68
C ILE A 358 34.75 6.23 -5.08
N TYR A 359 35.20 6.18 -6.33
CA TYR A 359 36.05 7.20 -6.93
C TYR A 359 35.17 8.36 -7.38
N VAL A 360 35.41 9.54 -6.81
CA VAL A 360 34.54 10.70 -6.99
C VAL A 360 35.15 11.79 -7.87
N GLY A 361 36.48 11.76 -8.06
CA GLY A 361 37.24 12.76 -8.80
C GLY A 361 37.58 14.00 -7.96
N SER A 362 38.64 14.70 -8.35
CA SER A 362 39.21 15.87 -7.64
C SER A 362 38.18 16.92 -7.22
N GLU A 363 37.30 17.35 -8.14
CA GLU A 363 36.31 18.39 -7.86
C GLU A 363 35.34 17.96 -6.74
N VAL A 364 34.77 16.76 -6.84
CA VAL A 364 33.85 16.24 -5.82
C VAL A 364 34.58 15.97 -4.51
N ALA A 365 35.81 15.45 -4.57
CA ALA A 365 36.62 15.21 -3.38
C ALA A 365 36.84 16.51 -2.58
N GLN A 366 37.18 17.62 -3.25
CA GLN A 366 37.31 18.92 -2.61
C GLN A 366 35.99 19.45 -2.06
N LEU A 367 34.88 19.26 -2.78
CA LEU A 367 33.55 19.67 -2.31
C LEU A 367 33.07 18.87 -1.09
N ILE A 368 33.40 17.58 -1.00
CA ILE A 368 33.15 16.75 0.19
C ILE A 368 34.03 17.24 1.34
N HIS A 369 35.33 17.47 1.11
CA HIS A 369 36.26 17.92 2.14
C HIS A 369 35.88 19.27 2.74
N SER A 370 35.47 20.21 1.90
CA SER A 370 34.98 21.55 2.31
C SER A 370 33.52 21.55 2.79
N ASN A 371 32.83 20.41 2.73
CA ASN A 371 31.42 20.25 3.05
C ASN A 371 30.50 21.26 2.34
N ASN A 372 30.79 21.56 1.06
CA ASN A 372 30.14 22.61 0.28
C ASN A 372 29.20 22.06 -0.82
N LEU A 373 28.68 20.84 -0.64
CA LEU A 373 27.71 20.25 -1.55
C LEU A 373 26.29 20.74 -1.23
N LYS A 374 25.52 21.06 -2.27
CA LYS A 374 24.13 21.56 -2.16
C LYS A 374 23.21 20.66 -1.33
N LYS A 375 23.49 19.36 -1.30
CA LYS A 375 22.67 18.35 -0.61
C LYS A 375 23.11 18.11 0.86
N GLY A 376 24.16 18.78 1.33
CA GLY A 376 24.66 18.66 2.71
C GLY A 376 25.78 17.63 2.88
N ASP A 377 25.99 17.20 4.13
CA ASP A 377 27.12 16.32 4.53
C ASP A 377 26.97 14.90 3.96
N VAL A 378 27.81 14.61 2.95
CA VAL A 378 27.80 13.35 2.22
C VAL A 378 28.23 12.17 3.07
N LEU A 379 29.27 12.33 3.90
CA LEU A 379 29.85 11.24 4.67
C LEU A 379 28.84 10.78 5.74
N SER A 380 28.29 11.73 6.51
CA SER A 380 27.29 11.42 7.53
C SER A 380 26.02 10.79 6.95
N VAL A 381 25.51 11.33 5.83
CA VAL A 381 24.32 10.80 5.16
C VAL A 381 24.57 9.39 4.62
N SER A 382 25.74 9.12 4.04
CA SER A 382 26.11 7.80 3.53
C SER A 382 26.21 6.75 4.64
N GLN A 383 26.75 7.12 5.82
CA GLN A 383 26.82 6.23 6.99
C GLN A 383 25.43 5.85 7.49
N LEU A 384 24.53 6.83 7.64
CA LEU A 384 23.15 6.59 8.06
C LEU A 384 22.41 5.69 7.06
N ALA A 385 22.58 5.95 5.76
CA ALA A 385 22.00 5.13 4.71
C ALA A 385 22.48 3.68 4.77
N GLY A 386 23.79 3.45 4.98
CA GLY A 386 24.35 2.11 5.17
C GLY A 386 23.79 1.38 6.39
N ILE A 387 23.65 2.06 7.53
CA ILE A 387 23.05 1.49 8.75
C ILE A 387 21.60 1.08 8.51
N MET A 388 20.82 1.93 7.84
CA MET A 388 19.43 1.64 7.51
C MET A 388 19.32 0.47 6.52
N ALA A 389 20.23 0.39 5.55
CA ALA A 389 20.25 -0.66 4.54
C ALA A 389 20.54 -2.03 5.15
N ALA A 390 21.52 -2.13 6.07
CA ALA A 390 21.82 -3.37 6.79
C ALA A 390 20.56 -3.96 7.45
N LYS A 391 19.74 -3.12 8.10
CA LYS A 391 18.51 -3.52 8.80
C LYS A 391 17.38 -3.97 7.86
N LYS A 392 17.49 -3.71 6.56
CA LYS A 392 16.47 -4.04 5.54
C LYS A 392 16.98 -5.06 4.53
N THR A 393 18.08 -5.75 4.82
CA THR A 393 18.72 -6.69 3.88
C THR A 393 17.76 -7.77 3.38
N SER A 394 16.96 -8.37 4.26
CA SER A 394 15.97 -9.39 3.88
C SER A 394 14.82 -8.87 3.01
N ASP A 395 14.56 -7.56 3.03
CA ASP A 395 13.56 -6.93 2.16
C ASP A 395 14.10 -6.72 0.73
N LEU A 396 15.43 -6.60 0.60
CA LEU A 396 16.12 -6.27 -0.64
C LEU A 396 16.68 -7.51 -1.36
N ILE A 397 17.21 -8.47 -0.61
CA ILE A 397 17.85 -9.67 -1.16
C ILE A 397 16.95 -10.89 -0.93
N PRO A 398 16.38 -11.49 -2.01
CA PRO A 398 15.55 -12.68 -1.89
C PRO A 398 16.28 -13.83 -1.17
N LEU A 399 15.51 -14.60 -0.39
CA LEU A 399 15.99 -15.78 0.33
C LEU A 399 17.05 -15.51 1.41
N CYS A 400 17.36 -14.24 1.71
CA CYS A 400 18.06 -13.88 2.94
C CYS A 400 17.12 -14.04 4.14
N HIS A 401 17.68 -14.52 5.25
CA HIS A 401 16.93 -14.59 6.50
C HIS A 401 16.74 -13.20 7.07
N ASN A 402 15.62 -12.98 7.78
CA ASN A 402 15.48 -11.79 8.60
C ASN A 402 16.31 -11.98 9.88
N ILE A 403 17.42 -11.25 9.99
CA ILE A 403 18.37 -11.39 11.10
C ILE A 403 18.18 -10.24 12.09
N THR A 404 18.02 -10.57 13.37
CA THR A 404 18.06 -9.58 14.46
C THR A 404 19.51 -9.12 14.65
N ILE A 405 19.84 -7.97 14.07
CA ILE A 405 21.18 -7.39 14.16
C ILE A 405 21.42 -6.80 15.56
N SER A 406 22.51 -7.19 16.20
CA SER A 406 22.93 -6.65 17.50
C SER A 406 23.69 -5.33 17.37
N SER A 407 24.51 -5.18 16.33
CA SER A 407 25.24 -3.93 16.06
C SER A 407 25.52 -3.77 14.57
N VAL A 408 25.42 -2.53 14.09
CA VAL A 408 25.90 -2.08 12.77
C VAL A 408 26.73 -0.84 12.98
N LYS A 409 27.93 -0.80 12.41
CA LYS A 409 28.77 0.40 12.31
C LYS A 409 29.13 0.60 10.86
N VAL A 410 28.97 1.81 10.34
CA VAL A 410 29.39 2.19 8.98
C VAL A 410 30.32 3.39 9.08
N ASN A 411 31.50 3.27 8.52
CA ASN A 411 32.50 4.33 8.44
C ASN A 411 32.62 4.78 6.99
N ALA A 412 32.59 6.09 6.78
CA ALA A 412 32.86 6.70 5.48
C ALA A 412 34.02 7.67 5.63
N VAL A 413 35.11 7.42 4.90
CA VAL A 413 36.34 8.19 5.00
C VAL A 413 36.72 8.68 3.61
N LEU A 414 36.86 10.00 3.46
CA LEU A 414 37.39 10.61 2.24
C LEU A 414 38.92 10.47 2.23
N ASP A 415 39.45 9.98 1.13
CA ASP A 415 40.85 9.98 0.76
C ASP A 415 41.05 10.99 -0.37
N LEU A 416 41.66 12.12 -0.03
CA LEU A 416 41.90 13.22 -0.97
C LEU A 416 42.97 12.86 -2.00
N ASP A 417 44.00 12.12 -1.60
CA ASP A 417 45.14 11.78 -2.46
C ASP A 417 44.72 10.80 -3.57
N ASN A 418 43.78 9.90 -3.25
CA ASN A 418 43.24 8.93 -4.20
C ASN A 418 41.86 9.32 -4.77
N GLU A 419 41.37 10.52 -4.45
CA GLU A 419 40.09 11.08 -4.92
C GLU A 419 38.88 10.13 -4.72
N MET A 420 38.85 9.43 -3.59
CA MET A 420 37.88 8.38 -3.32
C MET A 420 37.29 8.45 -1.91
N VAL A 421 36.08 7.92 -1.73
CA VAL A 421 35.51 7.65 -0.42
C VAL A 421 35.55 6.15 -0.16
N THR A 422 36.23 5.76 0.92
CA THR A 422 36.26 4.38 1.41
C THR A 422 35.12 4.17 2.40
N LEU A 423 34.32 3.15 2.16
CA LEU A 423 33.17 2.78 2.98
C LEU A 423 33.40 1.41 3.59
N GLU A 424 33.32 1.31 4.92
CA GLU A 424 33.46 0.05 5.64
C GLU A 424 32.28 -0.17 6.58
N ALA A 425 31.66 -1.34 6.52
CA ALA A 425 30.57 -1.72 7.40
C ALA A 425 30.93 -2.95 8.23
N SER A 426 30.76 -2.85 9.54
CA SER A 426 30.88 -3.96 10.49
C SER A 426 29.51 -4.29 11.08
N VAL A 427 29.08 -5.54 10.91
CA VAL A 427 27.78 -6.04 11.38
C VAL A 427 28.00 -7.21 12.33
N ARG A 428 27.21 -7.25 13.42
CA ARG A 428 27.22 -8.32 14.42
C ARG A 428 25.80 -8.77 14.76
N CYS A 429 25.61 -10.07 14.90
CA CYS A 429 24.40 -10.65 15.49
C CYS A 429 24.74 -11.85 16.38
N THR A 430 23.74 -12.33 17.12
CA THR A 430 23.74 -13.67 17.71
C THR A 430 22.64 -14.48 17.00
N GLY A 431 23.01 -15.54 16.29
CA GLY A 431 22.05 -16.29 15.48
C GLY A 431 22.58 -17.54 14.76
N GLN A 432 21.66 -18.20 14.05
CA GLN A 432 21.90 -19.46 13.34
C GLN A 432 22.52 -19.25 11.93
N THR A 433 22.55 -18.02 11.43
CA THR A 433 23.08 -17.65 10.10
C THR A 433 23.98 -16.41 10.20
N GLY A 434 24.91 -16.27 9.26
CA GLY A 434 25.86 -15.16 9.20
C GLY A 434 25.23 -13.85 8.70
N VAL A 435 25.98 -12.75 8.87
CA VAL A 435 25.58 -11.35 8.58
C VAL A 435 26.35 -10.72 7.42
N GLU A 436 26.89 -11.55 6.51
CA GLU A 436 27.68 -11.10 5.37
C GLU A 436 26.86 -10.21 4.43
N MET A 437 25.59 -10.58 4.21
CA MET A 437 24.71 -9.86 3.30
C MET A 437 24.32 -8.50 3.87
N GLU A 438 24.17 -8.38 5.18
CA GLU A 438 23.90 -7.12 5.86
C GLU A 438 25.09 -6.16 5.74
N ALA A 439 26.31 -6.66 5.89
CA ALA A 439 27.52 -5.85 5.72
C ALA A 439 27.69 -5.40 4.25
N LEU A 440 27.51 -6.31 3.29
CA LEU A 440 27.62 -6.00 1.85
C LEU A 440 26.53 -5.02 1.39
N THR A 441 25.30 -5.20 1.87
CA THR A 441 24.17 -4.32 1.55
C THR A 441 24.41 -2.92 2.12
N ALA A 442 24.97 -2.82 3.34
CA ALA A 442 25.31 -1.56 3.97
C ALA A 442 26.29 -0.73 3.13
N VAL A 443 27.44 -1.30 2.74
CA VAL A 443 28.43 -0.57 1.94
C VAL A 443 27.95 -0.26 0.53
N SER A 444 27.12 -1.13 -0.06
CA SER A 444 26.54 -0.90 -1.39
C SER A 444 25.60 0.31 -1.40
N VAL A 445 24.70 0.40 -0.42
CA VAL A 445 23.76 1.52 -0.33
C VAL A 445 24.47 2.80 0.11
N ALA A 446 25.45 2.71 1.01
CA ALA A 446 26.27 3.86 1.36
C ALA A 446 27.00 4.42 0.12
N ALA A 447 27.56 3.57 -0.75
CA ALA A 447 28.23 3.99 -1.99
C ALA A 447 27.24 4.65 -2.98
N LEU A 448 26.07 4.06 -3.16
CA LEU A 448 25.00 4.66 -3.97
C LEU A 448 24.53 6.01 -3.41
N THR A 449 24.58 6.18 -2.09
CA THR A 449 24.22 7.44 -1.43
C THR A 449 25.27 8.51 -1.71
N VAL A 450 26.58 8.19 -1.64
CA VAL A 450 27.63 9.11 -2.07
C VAL A 450 27.41 9.51 -3.54
N TYR A 451 27.12 8.55 -4.41
CA TYR A 451 26.83 8.83 -5.81
C TYR A 451 25.61 9.76 -5.97
N ASP A 452 24.48 9.49 -5.32
CA ASP A 452 23.29 10.32 -5.43
C ASP A 452 23.53 11.75 -4.94
N MET A 453 24.29 11.91 -3.86
CA MET A 453 24.60 13.19 -3.27
C MET A 453 25.49 14.05 -4.18
N CYS A 454 26.37 13.41 -4.96
CA CYS A 454 27.37 14.10 -5.77
C CYS A 454 27.06 14.16 -7.28
N LYS A 455 26.07 13.41 -7.79
CA LYS A 455 25.78 13.32 -9.24
C LYS A 455 25.43 14.64 -9.95
N ALA A 456 25.09 15.67 -9.17
CA ALA A 456 24.83 17.00 -9.72
C ALA A 456 26.12 17.73 -10.16
N VAL A 457 27.28 17.28 -9.67
CA VAL A 457 28.61 17.82 -10.03
C VAL A 457 29.17 17.04 -11.23
N THR A 458 29.22 15.70 -11.13
CA THR A 458 29.68 14.82 -12.22
C THR A 458 28.95 13.48 -12.19
N HIS A 459 28.85 12.82 -13.36
CA HIS A 459 28.30 11.47 -13.49
C HIS A 459 29.39 10.39 -13.63
N ASP A 460 30.66 10.78 -13.71
CA ASP A 460 31.80 9.88 -14.01
C ASP A 460 32.29 9.10 -12.79
N MET A 461 31.63 9.25 -11.64
CA MET A 461 32.00 8.53 -10.42
C MET A 461 31.87 7.01 -10.60
N ILE A 462 32.78 6.24 -10.02
CA ILE A 462 32.81 4.78 -10.17
C ILE A 462 32.83 4.11 -8.80
N ILE A 463 31.84 3.25 -8.56
CA ILE A 463 31.82 2.36 -7.39
C ILE A 463 32.60 1.09 -7.75
N LYS A 464 33.64 0.78 -6.96
CA LYS A 464 34.48 -0.40 -7.12
C LYS A 464 34.60 -1.17 -5.81
N ASP A 465 35.11 -2.39 -5.93
CA ASP A 465 35.57 -3.20 -4.81
C ASP A 465 34.54 -3.38 -3.70
N ILE A 466 33.27 -3.61 -4.05
CA ILE A 466 32.27 -4.07 -3.07
C ILE A 466 32.59 -5.52 -2.72
N HIS A 467 33.11 -5.76 -1.53
CA HIS A 467 33.51 -7.10 -1.12
C HIS A 467 33.49 -7.33 0.39
N LEU A 468 33.40 -8.61 0.77
CA LEU A 468 33.55 -9.04 2.15
C LEU A 468 35.03 -9.06 2.52
N VAL A 469 35.40 -8.30 3.55
CA VAL A 469 36.76 -8.24 4.14
C VAL A 469 36.97 -9.39 5.10
N SER A 470 36.04 -9.62 6.02
CA SER A 470 36.12 -10.73 6.96
C SER A 470 34.76 -11.18 7.45
N LYS A 471 34.69 -12.39 7.98
CA LYS A 471 33.56 -12.89 8.76
C LYS A 471 34.01 -13.90 9.79
N SER A 472 33.30 -13.98 10.90
CA SER A 472 33.61 -14.94 11.95
C SER A 472 32.39 -15.58 12.59
N GLY A 473 32.67 -16.67 13.30
CA GLY A 473 31.73 -17.36 14.15
C GLY A 473 30.88 -18.38 13.41
N GLY A 474 31.08 -18.61 12.10
CA GLY A 474 30.42 -19.60 11.23
C GLY A 474 30.87 -21.05 11.45
N GLN A 475 30.06 -22.05 11.04
CA GLN A 475 30.47 -23.47 11.09
C GLN A 475 31.61 -23.83 10.13
N ARG A 476 31.82 -23.03 9.07
CA ARG A 476 32.84 -23.28 8.04
C ARG A 476 34.18 -22.58 8.34
N GLY A 477 34.39 -22.16 9.58
CA GLY A 477 35.53 -21.36 9.99
C GLY A 477 35.39 -19.88 9.64
N ASP A 478 36.34 -19.10 10.16
CA ASP A 478 36.43 -17.67 9.92
C ASP A 478 37.06 -17.40 8.54
N PHE A 479 36.64 -16.32 7.90
CA PHE A 479 37.21 -15.88 6.63
C PHE A 479 37.81 -14.50 6.83
N GLN A 480 39.00 -14.31 6.28
CA GLN A 480 39.66 -13.02 6.15
C GLN A 480 40.25 -12.95 4.75
N ARG A 481 39.91 -11.88 4.02
CA ARG A 481 40.45 -11.60 2.70
C ARG A 481 41.92 -11.24 2.86
N LYS A 482 42.79 -11.96 2.14
CA LYS A 482 44.22 -11.72 2.07
C LYS A 482 44.51 -10.54 1.15
#